data_AF-A0A315SEG3-F1
#
_entry.id   AF-A0A315SEG3-F1
#
_cell.length_a   1.000
_cell.length_b   1.000
_cell.length_c   1.000
_cell.angle_alpha   90.00
_cell.angle_beta   90.00
_cell.angle_gamma   90.00
#
_symmetry.space_group_name_H-M   'P 1'
#
loop_
_entity.id
_entity.type
_entity.pdbx_description
1 polymer ?
#
loop_
_entity_poly.entity_id
_entity_poly.type
_entity_poly.pdbx_seq_one_letter_code
_entity_poly.pdbx_strand_id
1 'polypeptide(L)'
;MDWTLELVILPVTDVDRTRDFYEKIGFNVDHDHVVSDDVRFVQMTPPGSACSIAFGKGLTEAEPGSVKGLQVCVSDINEAQTHLRSVGIEPGEVDVQAWGHFLSFDDPDGNHWAVQYLPYRYA
;
A
#
# COMPACT_ATOMS: atom_id res chain seq x y z
N MET A 1 10.78 21.15 -15.07
CA MET A 1 11.65 20.06 -14.57
C MET A 1 10.80 19.34 -13.57
N ASP A 2 10.56 18.06 -13.82
CA ASP A 2 9.49 17.32 -13.15
C ASP A 2 10.13 16.18 -12.38
N TRP A 3 9.84 16.10 -11.08
CA TRP A 3 10.37 15.10 -10.16
C TRP A 3 9.18 14.28 -9.68
N THR A 4 9.13 13.00 -10.04
CA THR A 4 8.06 12.06 -9.67
C THR A 4 8.60 10.94 -8.80
N LEU A 5 7.79 10.50 -7.83
CA LEU A 5 8.09 9.28 -7.07
C LEU A 5 7.55 8.08 -7.85
N GLU A 6 8.45 7.18 -8.24
CA GLU A 6 8.11 6.00 -9.03
C GLU A 6 7.66 4.84 -8.15
N LEU A 7 8.41 4.58 -7.07
CA LEU A 7 8.35 3.33 -6.35
C LEU A 7 8.85 3.48 -4.91
N VAL A 8 8.22 2.76 -3.97
CA VAL A 8 8.72 2.54 -2.61
C VAL A 8 8.95 1.05 -2.40
N ILE A 9 10.12 0.66 -1.89
CA ILE A 9 10.42 -0.74 -1.54
C ILE A 9 9.89 -1.05 -0.14
N LEU A 10 9.10 -2.11 -0.01
CA LEU A 10 8.61 -2.63 1.26
C LEU A 10 9.42 -3.86 1.69
N PRO A 11 10.01 -3.86 2.90
CA PRO A 11 10.63 -5.04 3.47
C PRO A 11 9.55 -6.00 3.97
N VAL A 12 9.60 -7.25 3.50
CA VAL A 12 8.59 -8.29 3.78
C VAL A 12 9.25 -9.64 4.01
N THR A 13 8.60 -10.49 4.80
CA THR A 13 9.07 -11.86 5.10
C THR A 13 8.64 -12.88 4.05
N ASP A 14 7.49 -12.70 3.41
CA ASP A 14 6.91 -13.65 2.46
C ASP A 14 6.30 -12.91 1.26
N VAL A 15 6.96 -13.05 0.11
CA VAL A 15 6.61 -12.32 -1.13
C VAL A 15 5.21 -12.70 -1.62
N ASP A 16 4.82 -13.97 -1.55
CA ASP A 16 3.53 -14.44 -2.08
C ASP A 16 2.39 -13.99 -1.16
N ARG A 17 2.57 -14.10 0.16
CA ARG A 17 1.59 -13.59 1.14
C ARG A 17 1.37 -12.09 0.98
N THR A 18 2.44 -11.32 0.79
CA THR A 18 2.36 -9.88 0.57
C THR A 18 1.66 -9.56 -0.76
N ARG A 19 2.02 -10.24 -1.85
CA ARG A 19 1.38 -10.06 -3.16
C ARG A 19 -0.12 -10.32 -3.09
N ASP A 20 -0.51 -11.46 -2.53
CA ASP A 20 -1.92 -11.84 -2.40
C ASP A 20 -2.70 -10.84 -1.54
N PHE A 21 -2.08 -10.31 -0.48
CA PHE A 21 -2.69 -9.26 0.35
C PHE A 21 -2.96 -7.99 -0.46
N TYR A 22 -1.96 -7.46 -1.16
CA TYR A 22 -2.11 -6.22 -1.92
C TYR A 22 -3.06 -6.39 -3.12
N GLU A 23 -3.05 -7.56 -3.77
CA GLU A 23 -4.01 -7.91 -4.83
C GLU A 23 -5.44 -7.96 -4.26
N LYS A 24 -5.61 -8.56 -3.07
CA LYS A 24 -6.91 -8.65 -2.39
C LYS A 24 -7.50 -7.29 -2.05
N ILE A 25 -6.68 -6.32 -1.62
CA ILE A 25 -7.16 -4.94 -1.39
C ILE A 25 -7.33 -4.13 -2.69
N GLY A 26 -7.04 -4.72 -3.84
CA GLY A 26 -7.33 -4.15 -5.16
C GLY A 26 -6.15 -3.43 -5.83
N PHE A 27 -4.91 -3.62 -5.36
CA PHE A 27 -3.75 -3.09 -6.08
C PHE A 27 -3.48 -3.93 -7.33
N ASN A 28 -3.03 -3.26 -8.40
CA ASN A 28 -2.71 -3.92 -9.66
C ASN A 28 -1.37 -4.64 -9.52
N VAL A 29 -1.28 -5.90 -9.95
CA VAL A 29 0.00 -6.61 -10.10
C VAL A 29 0.61 -6.20 -11.44
N ASP A 30 1.56 -5.27 -11.41
CA ASP A 30 2.20 -4.76 -12.64
C ASP A 30 3.32 -5.70 -13.10
N HIS A 31 4.12 -6.18 -12.14
CA HIS A 31 5.22 -7.10 -12.38
C HIS A 31 5.32 -8.15 -11.27
N ASP A 32 5.67 -9.38 -11.67
CA ASP A 32 6.13 -10.44 -10.78
C ASP A 32 7.14 -11.30 -11.56
N HIS A 33 8.43 -11.06 -11.30
CA HIS A 33 9.52 -11.65 -12.06
C HIS A 33 10.62 -12.20 -11.15
N VAL A 34 11.00 -13.46 -11.37
CA VAL A 34 12.24 -14.02 -10.84
C VAL A 34 13.36 -13.62 -11.81
N VAL A 35 14.21 -12.70 -11.38
CA VAL A 35 15.32 -12.17 -12.18
C VAL A 35 16.55 -13.08 -12.10
N SER A 36 16.75 -13.70 -10.94
CA SER A 36 17.78 -14.72 -10.68
C SER A 36 17.37 -15.57 -9.47
N ASP A 37 18.18 -16.59 -9.13
CA ASP A 37 17.94 -17.43 -7.95
C ASP A 37 17.88 -16.60 -6.64
N ASP A 38 18.55 -15.44 -6.61
CA ASP A 38 18.63 -14.57 -5.43
C ASP A 38 17.71 -13.36 -5.49
N VAL A 39 17.08 -13.10 -6.65
CA VAL A 39 16.27 -11.90 -6.86
C VAL A 39 14.92 -12.25 -7.46
N ARG A 40 13.85 -11.93 -6.72
CA ARG A 40 12.48 -11.85 -7.24
C ARG A 40 12.00 -10.42 -7.03
N PHE A 41 11.37 -9.85 -8.04
CA PHE A 41 10.84 -8.50 -8.03
C PHE A 41 9.34 -8.53 -8.29
N VAL A 42 8.56 -8.04 -7.33
CA VAL A 42 7.12 -7.79 -7.47
C VAL A 42 6.90 -6.30 -7.37
N GLN A 43 6.14 -5.75 -8.31
CA GLN A 43 5.69 -4.36 -8.29
C GLN A 43 4.18 -4.31 -8.40
N MET A 44 3.57 -3.47 -7.56
CA MET A 44 2.12 -3.28 -7.51
C MET A 44 1.75 -1.81 -7.37
N THR A 45 0.72 -1.39 -8.09
CA THR A 45 0.26 0.00 -8.13
C THR A 45 -1.13 0.14 -7.50
N PRO A 46 -1.33 1.00 -6.49
CA PRO A 46 -2.66 1.37 -6.03
C PRO A 46 -3.47 1.98 -7.19
N PRO A 47 -4.76 1.63 -7.37
CA PRO A 47 -5.56 2.16 -8.48
C PRO A 47 -5.56 3.68 -8.53
N GLY A 48 -5.21 4.24 -9.70
CA GLY A 48 -5.13 5.69 -9.93
C GLY A 48 -3.86 6.38 -9.42
N SER A 49 -2.96 5.67 -8.73
CA SER A 49 -1.66 6.20 -8.33
C SER A 49 -0.68 6.23 -9.50
N ALA A 50 0.22 7.21 -9.51
CA ALA A 50 1.41 7.22 -10.37
C ALA A 50 2.63 6.57 -9.70
N CYS A 51 2.60 6.39 -8.37
CA CYS A 51 3.65 5.75 -7.59
C CYS A 51 3.24 4.33 -7.21
N SER A 52 4.19 3.41 -7.31
CA SER A 52 4.03 1.99 -7.01
C SER A 52 4.64 1.61 -5.66
N ILE A 53 4.39 0.37 -5.22
CA ILE A 53 5.22 -0.34 -4.24
C ILE A 53 5.96 -1.49 -4.91
N ALA A 54 7.14 -1.84 -4.41
CA ALA A 54 7.83 -3.08 -4.75
C ALA A 54 8.26 -3.85 -3.52
N PHE A 55 8.33 -5.16 -3.66
CA PHE A 55 8.84 -6.06 -2.64
C PHE A 55 9.30 -7.35 -3.31
N GLY A 56 10.12 -8.13 -2.61
CA GLY A 56 10.76 -9.27 -3.24
C GLY A 56 12.03 -9.74 -2.56
N LYS A 57 12.59 -10.83 -3.07
CA LYS A 57 13.85 -11.39 -2.58
C LYS A 57 15.01 -10.51 -3.05
N GLY A 58 15.92 -10.16 -2.14
CA GLY A 58 17.16 -9.45 -2.46
C GLY A 58 17.01 -7.97 -2.81
N LEU A 59 15.88 -7.33 -2.46
CA LEU A 59 15.61 -5.93 -2.83
C LEU A 59 15.99 -4.90 -1.74
N THR A 60 16.04 -5.30 -0.47
CA THR A 60 16.35 -4.41 0.65
C THR A 60 16.92 -5.19 1.83
N GLU A 61 17.74 -4.52 2.65
CA GLU A 61 18.27 -5.02 3.92
C GLU A 61 17.46 -4.50 5.14
N ALA A 62 16.40 -3.70 4.89
CA ALA A 62 15.55 -3.20 5.96
C ALA A 62 14.75 -4.32 6.65
N GLU A 63 14.50 -4.16 7.95
CA GLU A 63 13.71 -5.10 8.74
C GLU A 63 12.27 -5.21 8.19
N PRO A 64 11.72 -6.42 7.98
CA PRO A 64 10.33 -6.57 7.55
C PRO A 64 9.33 -5.81 8.43
N GLY A 65 8.37 -5.13 7.80
CA GLY A 65 7.37 -4.33 8.51
C GLY A 65 7.87 -2.98 9.04
N SER A 66 9.13 -2.63 8.79
CA SER A 66 9.72 -1.41 9.36
C SER A 66 9.27 -0.13 8.68
N VAL A 67 8.62 -0.19 7.51
CA VAL A 67 8.18 1.02 6.80
C VAL A 67 6.95 1.60 7.51
N LYS A 68 7.10 2.85 7.95
CA LYS A 68 6.04 3.67 8.54
C LYS A 68 5.91 4.96 7.73
N GLY A 69 4.68 5.46 7.59
CA GLY A 69 4.40 6.71 6.90
C GLY A 69 4.03 6.57 5.42
N LEU A 70 3.62 5.37 4.97
CA LEU A 70 2.94 5.23 3.68
C LEU A 70 1.57 5.87 3.78
N GLN A 71 1.23 6.70 2.81
CA GLN A 71 -0.06 7.35 2.75
C GLN A 71 -0.65 7.28 1.35
N VAL A 72 -1.88 6.81 1.26
CA VAL A 72 -2.65 6.73 0.00
C VAL A 72 -3.90 7.59 0.11
N CYS A 73 -4.27 8.24 -0.99
CA CYS A 73 -5.48 9.06 -1.05
C CYS A 73 -6.64 8.28 -1.69
N VAL A 74 -7.85 8.47 -1.16
CA VAL A 74 -9.11 7.93 -1.70
C VAL A 74 -10.11 9.05 -1.96
N SER A 75 -11.08 8.82 -2.84
CA SER A 75 -12.18 9.76 -3.11
C SER A 75 -13.33 9.65 -2.11
N ASP A 76 -13.46 8.52 -1.41
CA ASP A 76 -14.46 8.29 -0.37
C ASP A 76 -13.86 7.41 0.75
N ILE A 77 -13.82 7.92 1.97
CA ILE A 77 -13.24 7.22 3.12
C ILE A 77 -14.13 6.08 3.62
N ASN A 78 -15.45 6.19 3.49
CA ASN A 78 -16.39 5.16 3.95
C ASN A 78 -16.44 3.99 2.97
N GLU A 79 -16.33 4.27 1.67
CA GLU A 79 -16.16 3.23 0.65
C GLU A 79 -14.86 2.47 0.89
N ALA A 80 -13.74 3.18 1.15
CA ALA A 80 -12.48 2.56 1.50
C ALA A 80 -12.58 1.68 2.77
N GLN A 81 -13.26 2.16 3.82
CA GLN A 81 -13.49 1.38 5.05
C GLN A 81 -14.26 0.09 4.76
N THR A 82 -15.34 0.22 3.98
CA THR A 82 -16.22 -0.90 3.63
C THR A 82 -15.48 -1.93 2.79
N HIS A 83 -14.69 -1.48 1.82
CA HIS A 83 -13.86 -2.33 0.98
C HIS A 83 -12.84 -3.12 1.80
N LEU A 84 -12.06 -2.44 2.65
CA LEU A 84 -11.08 -3.09 3.54
C LEU A 84 -11.74 -4.16 4.43
N ARG A 85 -12.89 -3.84 5.05
CA ARG A 85 -13.66 -4.81 5.85
C ARG A 85 -14.16 -5.99 5.03
N SER A 86 -14.63 -5.75 3.81
CA SER A 86 -15.11 -6.82 2.93
C SER A 86 -14.03 -7.85 2.60
N VAL A 87 -12.76 -7.44 2.65
CA VAL A 87 -11.59 -8.30 2.45
C VAL A 87 -10.92 -8.74 3.76
N GLY A 88 -11.60 -8.56 4.90
CA GLY A 88 -11.16 -9.07 6.21
C GLY A 88 -10.07 -8.24 6.88
N ILE A 89 -9.87 -6.99 6.45
CA ILE A 89 -9.03 -6.01 7.14
C ILE A 89 -9.96 -5.17 8.00
N GLU A 90 -9.65 -5.00 9.28
CA GLU A 90 -10.45 -4.19 10.19
C GLU A 90 -9.77 -2.83 10.41
N PRO A 91 -9.95 -1.85 9.50
CA PRO A 91 -9.56 -0.49 9.81
C PRO A 91 -10.47 0.01 10.95
N GLY A 92 -9.87 0.76 11.88
CA GLY A 92 -10.59 1.37 13.00
C GLY A 92 -11.69 2.35 12.56
N GLU A 93 -12.20 3.13 13.50
CA GLU A 93 -13.13 4.20 13.17
C GLU A 93 -12.47 5.27 12.28
N VAL A 94 -13.26 5.91 11.42
CA VAL A 94 -12.78 7.02 10.60
C VAL A 94 -12.39 8.17 11.54
N ASP A 95 -11.11 8.55 11.51
CA ASP A 95 -10.61 9.70 12.23
C ASP A 95 -10.84 10.98 11.41
N VAL A 96 -11.78 11.81 11.85
CA VAL A 96 -12.17 13.05 11.16
C VAL A 96 -11.33 14.21 11.69
N GLN A 97 -10.43 14.71 10.84
CA GLN A 97 -9.58 15.86 11.14
C GLN A 97 -9.92 17.05 10.23
N ALA A 98 -9.55 18.25 10.64
CA ALA A 98 -9.79 19.47 9.86
C ALA A 98 -9.10 19.47 8.48
N TRP A 99 -8.05 18.67 8.32
CA TRP A 99 -7.25 18.56 7.09
C TRP A 99 -7.48 17.26 6.31
N GLY A 100 -8.39 16.38 6.76
CA GLY A 100 -8.70 15.12 6.07
C GLY A 100 -9.35 14.09 6.98
N HIS A 101 -9.92 13.05 6.38
CA HIS A 101 -10.43 11.90 7.12
C HIS A 101 -9.49 10.72 6.92
N PHE A 102 -9.25 9.96 7.99
CA PHE A 102 -8.22 8.93 8.00
C PHE A 102 -8.75 7.58 8.43
N LEU A 103 -8.17 6.55 7.83
CA LEU A 103 -8.16 5.18 8.32
C LEU A 103 -6.71 4.69 8.31
N SER A 104 -6.45 3.61 9.03
CA SER A 104 -5.17 2.93 8.94
C SER A 104 -5.33 1.42 8.91
N PHE A 105 -4.35 0.77 8.31
CA PHE A 105 -4.17 -0.67 8.36
C PHE A 105 -2.69 -1.00 8.28
N ASP A 106 -2.34 -2.20 8.73
CA ASP A 106 -1.01 -2.76 8.55
C ASP A 106 -1.08 -3.87 7.51
N ASP A 107 -0.03 -3.99 6.70
CA ASP A 107 0.14 -5.16 5.84
C ASP A 107 0.54 -6.40 6.67
N PRO A 108 0.65 -7.61 6.07
CA PRO A 108 0.94 -8.84 6.81
C PRO A 108 2.26 -8.83 7.60
N ASP A 109 3.19 -7.95 7.25
CA ASP A 109 4.49 -7.80 7.90
C ASP A 109 4.52 -6.65 8.90
N GLY A 110 3.49 -5.78 8.89
CA GLY A 110 3.38 -4.63 9.78
C GLY A 110 3.78 -3.31 9.13
N ASN A 111 3.98 -3.24 7.81
CA ASN A 111 4.20 -1.95 7.16
C ASN A 111 2.90 -1.13 7.26
N HIS A 112 3.02 0.10 7.77
CA HIS A 112 1.85 0.88 8.18
C HIS A 112 1.37 1.80 7.07
N TRP A 113 0.07 1.71 6.77
CA TRP A 113 -0.62 2.55 5.80
C TRP A 113 -1.61 3.49 6.46
N ALA A 114 -1.53 4.77 6.10
CA ALA A 114 -2.60 5.74 6.29
C ALA A 114 -3.41 5.88 4.99
N VAL A 115 -4.72 5.73 5.08
CA VAL A 115 -5.66 6.02 3.99
C VAL A 115 -6.29 7.37 4.28
N GLN A 116 -6.18 8.31 3.35
CA GLN A 116 -6.65 9.68 3.53
C GLN A 116 -7.70 10.06 2.49
N TYR A 117 -8.81 10.61 2.96
CA TYR A 117 -9.71 11.42 2.13
C TYR A 117 -9.44 12.91 2.35
N LEU A 118 -9.37 13.68 1.25
CA LEU A 118 -9.13 15.11 1.26
C LEU A 118 -10.39 15.86 0.79
N PRO A 119 -11.18 16.46 1.69
CA PRO A 119 -12.46 17.08 1.35
C PRO A 119 -12.35 18.17 0.28
N TYR A 120 -11.27 18.96 0.30
CA TYR A 120 -11.06 20.08 -0.62
C TYR A 120 -10.60 19.64 -2.03
N ARG A 121 -10.16 18.40 -2.20
CA ARG A 121 -9.63 17.90 -3.48
C ARG A 121 -10.73 17.37 -4.40
N TYR A 122 -11.87 17.02 -3.83
CA TYR A 122 -13.00 16.40 -4.51
C TYR A 122 -14.29 17.22 -4.38
N ALA A 123 -14.17 18.49 -3.96
CA ALA A 123 -15.27 19.45 -3.87
C ALA A 123 -15.51 20.18 -5.21
#